data_AF-A0A1V5XZL9-F1
#
_entry.id   AF-A0A1V5XZL9-F1
#
_cell.length_a   1.000
_cell.length_b   1.000
_cell.length_c   1.000
_cell.angle_alpha   90.00
_cell.angle_beta   90.00
_cell.angle_gamma   90.00
#
_symmetry.space_group_name_H-M   'P 1'
#
loop_
_entity.id
_entity.type
_entity.pdbx_description
1 polymer ?
#
loop_
_entity_poly.entity_id
_entity_poly.type
_entity_poly.pdbx_seq_one_letter_code
_entity_poly.pdbx_strand_id
1 'polypeptide(L)'
;MAGWLLSHWGGEDEAERRAITLMAIAPDADGIFVLGPAAWREWHRTFSHNIFWAALIPLAALLFLKKGRRLALLPFLYISIASHYLLDVFVTGWWGLAPLWPLSRWEFLMSDYIPEDVMKYYIQIGLFIALLIPTFYFIRTRGRSPLEVFGRRVDRFFLRFIALPWREYCTVCGGRAFYRCDECGATLCGRHRSFIGFLKISCKDRHGEKSQRSGES
;
A
#
# COMPACT_ATOMS: atom_id res chain seq x y z
N MET A 1 3.26 4.11 -4.20
CA MET A 1 4.43 4.13 -3.28
C MET A 1 4.65 5.47 -2.61
N ALA A 2 4.52 6.60 -3.32
CA ALA A 2 4.72 7.94 -2.77
C ALA A 2 3.88 8.23 -1.51
N GLY A 3 2.56 7.95 -1.52
CA GLY A 3 1.71 8.13 -0.35
C GLY A 3 2.12 7.31 0.87
N TRP A 4 2.61 6.07 0.67
CA TRP A 4 3.12 5.26 1.76
C TRP A 4 4.40 5.85 2.37
N LEU A 5 5.33 6.32 1.54
CA LEU A 5 6.52 7.02 2.04
C LEU A 5 6.09 8.24 2.85
N LEU A 6 5.23 9.10 2.29
CA LEU A 6 4.70 10.29 2.96
C LEU A 6 4.06 9.98 4.32
N SER A 7 3.40 8.83 4.43
CA SER A 7 2.77 8.38 5.67
C SER A 7 3.74 8.29 6.86
N HIS A 8 5.04 8.07 6.62
CA HIS A 8 6.05 8.03 7.68
C HIS A 8 6.28 9.37 8.38
N TRP A 9 5.95 10.49 7.73
CA TRP A 9 6.05 11.83 8.30
C TRP A 9 4.73 12.34 8.87
N GLY A 10 3.59 11.99 8.25
CA GLY A 10 2.29 12.48 8.67
C GLY A 10 1.53 11.61 9.67
N GLY A 11 1.72 10.28 9.64
CA GLY A 11 0.90 9.34 10.41
C GLY A 11 1.57 8.81 11.66
N GLU A 12 1.01 9.12 12.83
CA GLU A 12 1.47 8.60 14.14
C GLU A 12 0.95 7.18 14.36
N ASP A 13 -0.32 6.93 14.05
CA ASP A 13 -0.92 5.61 14.19
C ASP A 13 -1.14 4.88 12.85
N GLU A 14 -1.63 3.63 12.93
CA GLU A 14 -1.87 2.79 11.75
C GLU A 14 -2.97 3.34 10.85
N ALA A 15 -4.05 3.87 11.44
CA ALA A 15 -5.19 4.36 10.68
C ALA A 15 -4.82 5.62 9.90
N GLU A 16 -4.06 6.53 10.52
CA GLU A 16 -3.57 7.74 9.86
C GLU A 16 -2.61 7.41 8.72
N ARG A 17 -1.64 6.50 8.94
CA ARG A 17 -0.71 6.10 7.88
C ARG A 17 -1.42 5.44 6.70
N ARG A 18 -2.42 4.62 6.99
CA ARG A 18 -3.29 4.02 5.98
C ARG A 18 -4.04 5.06 5.19
N ALA A 19 -4.67 6.03 5.86
CA ALA A 19 -5.41 7.08 5.18
C ALA A 19 -4.51 7.86 4.21
N ILE A 20 -3.30 8.26 4.65
CA ILE A 20 -2.32 8.91 3.77
C ILE A 20 -1.95 7.97 2.61
N THR A 21 -1.60 6.71 2.89
CA THR A 21 -1.22 5.74 1.84
C THR A 21 -2.32 5.54 0.79
N LEU A 22 -3.56 5.32 1.24
CA LEU A 22 -4.73 5.09 0.40
C LEU A 22 -5.07 6.31 -0.45
N MET A 23 -4.81 7.51 0.06
CA MET A 23 -5.08 8.75 -0.66
C MET A 23 -4.27 8.86 -1.96
N ALA A 24 -3.07 8.26 -2.03
CA ALA A 24 -2.28 8.20 -3.26
C ALA A 24 -2.80 7.21 -4.31
N ILE A 25 -3.81 6.39 -4.02
CA ILE A 25 -4.46 5.48 -4.98
C ILE A 25 -5.97 5.72 -5.04
N ALA A 26 -6.46 6.75 -4.36
CA ALA A 26 -7.88 7.06 -4.31
C ALA A 26 -8.46 7.45 -5.68
N PRO A 27 -7.74 8.17 -6.57
CA PRO A 27 -8.21 8.39 -7.93
C PRO A 27 -8.51 7.08 -8.66
N ASP A 28 -7.59 6.12 -8.67
CA ASP A 28 -7.77 4.82 -9.34
C ASP A 28 -8.95 3.97 -8.87
N ALA A 29 -9.56 4.30 -7.72
CA ALA A 29 -10.74 3.58 -7.23
C ALA A 29 -11.93 3.69 -8.20
N ASP A 30 -11.95 4.68 -9.09
CA ASP A 30 -12.96 4.77 -10.14
C ASP A 30 -12.93 3.58 -11.11
N GLY A 31 -11.78 2.96 -11.32
CA GLY A 31 -11.62 1.76 -12.13
C GLY A 31 -12.42 0.55 -11.63
N ILE A 32 -12.81 0.54 -10.35
CA ILE A 32 -13.68 -0.49 -9.77
C ILE A 32 -15.14 -0.30 -10.21
N PHE A 33 -15.56 0.95 -10.40
CA PHE A 33 -16.94 1.31 -10.71
C PHE A 33 -17.22 1.34 -12.22
N VAL A 34 -16.16 1.37 -13.04
CA VAL A 34 -16.29 1.42 -14.49
C VAL A 34 -16.36 0.00 -15.07
N LEU A 35 -17.56 -0.40 -15.47
CA LEU A 35 -17.84 -1.74 -15.99
C LEU A 35 -17.44 -1.87 -17.47
N GLY A 36 -16.35 -2.58 -17.73
CA GLY A 36 -15.94 -3.03 -19.07
C GLY A 36 -14.77 -2.25 -19.68
N PRO A 37 -13.98 -2.86 -20.59
CA PRO A 37 -12.72 -2.26 -21.10
C PRO A 37 -12.89 -0.97 -21.90
N ALA A 38 -14.05 -0.77 -22.52
CA ALA A 38 -14.35 0.45 -23.28
C ALA A 38 -14.62 1.62 -22.33
N ALA A 39 -15.53 1.43 -21.38
CA ALA A 39 -15.83 2.43 -20.38
C ALA A 39 -14.59 2.77 -19.55
N TRP A 40 -13.77 1.77 -19.17
CA TRP A 40 -12.57 2.01 -18.36
C TRP A 40 -11.59 2.95 -19.06
N ARG A 41 -11.34 2.73 -20.36
CA ARG A 41 -10.45 3.60 -21.15
C ARG A 41 -10.95 5.05 -21.24
N GLU A 42 -12.26 5.25 -21.28
CA GLU A 42 -12.87 6.58 -21.40
C GLU A 42 -12.92 7.32 -20.05
N TRP A 43 -13.29 6.61 -18.98
CA TRP A 43 -13.66 7.26 -17.72
C TRP A 43 -12.56 7.27 -16.66
N HIS A 44 -11.63 6.32 -16.70
CA HIS A 44 -10.65 6.12 -15.62
C HIS A 44 -9.77 7.35 -15.36
N ARG A 45 -9.38 8.14 -16.38
CA ARG A 45 -8.59 9.38 -16.19
C ARG A 45 -9.40 10.66 -16.25
N THR A 46 -10.72 10.53 -16.17
CA THR A 46 -11.66 11.64 -16.25
C THR A 46 -12.43 11.80 -14.95
N PHE A 47 -13.01 10.70 -14.44
CA PHE A 47 -14.02 10.76 -13.39
C PHE A 47 -13.44 11.20 -12.05
N SER A 48 -12.45 10.50 -11.50
CA SER A 48 -11.82 10.82 -10.21
C SER A 48 -10.48 11.56 -10.32
N HIS A 49 -10.04 11.81 -11.56
CA HIS A 49 -8.75 12.39 -11.95
C HIS A 49 -8.88 13.87 -12.33
N ASN A 50 -9.65 14.63 -11.54
CA ASN A 50 -9.80 16.08 -11.67
C ASN A 50 -9.68 16.82 -10.32
N ILE A 51 -9.51 18.14 -10.40
CA ILE A 51 -9.27 18.98 -9.22
C ILE A 51 -10.42 18.94 -8.20
N PHE A 52 -11.65 18.67 -8.63
CA PHE A 52 -12.80 18.62 -7.73
C PHE A 52 -12.75 17.39 -6.83
N TRP A 53 -12.40 16.23 -7.38
CA TRP A 53 -12.16 15.03 -6.58
C TRP A 53 -10.89 15.13 -5.76
N ALA A 54 -9.83 15.74 -6.30
CA ALA A 54 -8.62 16.03 -5.53
C ALA A 54 -8.91 16.95 -4.32
N ALA A 55 -9.89 17.85 -4.42
CA ALA A 55 -10.39 18.67 -3.31
C ALA A 55 -11.30 17.89 -2.35
N LEU A 56 -12.25 17.12 -2.89
CA LEU A 56 -13.32 16.50 -2.11
C LEU A 56 -12.86 15.28 -1.32
N ILE A 57 -12.04 14.40 -1.89
CA ILE A 57 -11.67 13.11 -1.27
C ILE A 57 -10.87 13.33 0.03
N PRO A 58 -9.85 14.20 0.09
CA PRO A 58 -9.17 14.53 1.35
C PRO A 58 -10.09 15.06 2.45
N LEU A 59 -11.07 15.89 2.08
CA LEU A 59 -12.05 16.40 3.04
C LEU A 59 -12.98 15.30 3.55
N ALA A 60 -13.49 14.44 2.65
CA ALA A 60 -14.32 13.30 3.01
C ALA A 60 -13.58 12.32 3.93
N ALA A 61 -12.28 12.12 3.71
CA ALA A 61 -11.44 11.26 4.56
C ALA A 61 -11.40 11.73 6.03
N LEU A 62 -11.57 13.02 6.30
CA LEU A 62 -11.59 13.57 7.66
C LEU A 62 -12.75 13.04 8.52
N LEU A 63 -13.83 12.54 7.89
CA LEU A 63 -14.97 11.94 8.58
C LEU A 63 -14.60 10.61 9.26
N PHE A 64 -13.58 9.93 8.76
CA PHE A 64 -13.13 8.63 9.25
C PHE A 64 -11.88 8.71 10.15
N LEU A 65 -11.36 9.91 10.38
CA LEU A 65 -10.15 10.16 11.17
C LEU A 65 -10.46 10.67 12.57
N LYS A 66 -9.56 10.41 13.51
CA LYS A 66 -9.68 10.86 14.90
C LYS A 66 -9.74 12.38 14.97
N LYS A 67 -10.76 12.91 15.67
CA LYS A 67 -11.07 14.36 15.74
C LYS A 67 -9.89 15.24 16.14
N GLY A 68 -9.02 14.78 17.05
CA GLY A 68 -7.92 15.59 17.58
C GLY A 68 -6.80 15.90 16.58
N ARG A 69 -6.61 15.06 15.54
CA ARG A 69 -5.49 15.21 14.59
C ARG A 69 -5.91 15.31 13.13
N ARG A 70 -7.20 15.09 12.81
CA ARG A 70 -7.70 15.08 11.42
C ARG A 70 -7.31 16.33 10.61
N LEU A 71 -7.34 17.53 11.19
CA LEU A 71 -6.95 18.74 10.47
C LEU A 71 -5.44 18.82 10.21
N ALA A 72 -4.61 18.32 11.14
CA ALA A 72 -3.16 18.25 10.96
C ALA A 72 -2.75 17.24 9.87
N LEU A 73 -3.61 16.26 9.57
CA LEU A 73 -3.38 15.28 8.50
C LEU A 73 -3.73 15.81 7.12
N LEU A 74 -4.54 16.88 7.04
CA LEU A 74 -5.07 17.39 5.78
C LEU A 74 -3.98 17.74 4.74
N PRO A 75 -2.86 18.42 5.09
CA PRO A 75 -1.77 18.64 4.15
C PRO A 75 -1.17 17.35 3.59
N PHE A 76 -1.01 16.32 4.41
CA PHE A 76 -0.47 15.03 3.98
C PHE A 76 -1.43 14.29 3.05
N LEU A 77 -2.75 14.37 3.32
CA LEU A 77 -3.76 13.82 2.43
C LEU A 77 -3.71 14.51 1.06
N TYR A 78 -3.67 15.84 1.04
CA TYR A 78 -3.55 16.61 -0.21
C TYR A 78 -2.28 16.32 -1.00
N ILE A 79 -1.12 16.32 -0.33
CA ILE A 79 0.15 15.98 -0.98
C ILE A 79 0.11 14.54 -1.50
N SER A 80 -0.54 13.63 -0.77
CA SER A 80 -0.64 12.24 -1.20
C SER A 80 -1.49 12.09 -2.47
N ILE A 81 -2.68 12.69 -2.54
CA ILE A 81 -3.49 12.63 -3.76
C ILE A 81 -2.80 13.39 -4.90
N ALA A 82 -2.23 14.57 -4.63
CA ALA A 82 -1.50 15.35 -5.63
C ALA A 82 -0.30 14.56 -6.20
N SER A 83 0.37 13.74 -5.38
CA SER A 83 1.45 12.87 -5.86
C SER A 83 0.98 11.89 -6.93
N HIS A 84 -0.28 11.42 -6.85
CA HIS A 84 -0.87 10.56 -7.88
C HIS A 84 -1.00 11.32 -9.20
N TYR A 85 -1.59 12.52 -9.18
CA TYR A 85 -1.75 13.37 -10.36
C TYR A 85 -0.41 13.72 -11.00
N LEU A 86 0.61 14.03 -10.19
CA LEU A 86 1.95 14.31 -10.69
C LEU A 86 2.55 13.07 -11.38
N LEU A 87 2.37 11.88 -10.81
CA LEU A 87 2.81 10.65 -11.47
C LEU A 87 2.06 10.45 -12.79
N ASP A 88 0.76 10.67 -12.81
CA ASP A 88 -0.06 10.58 -14.01
C ASP A 88 0.38 11.54 -15.13
N VAL A 89 0.79 12.74 -14.76
CA VAL A 89 1.28 13.75 -15.70
C VAL A 89 2.66 13.39 -16.25
N PHE A 90 3.59 12.92 -15.41
CA PHE A 90 4.99 12.73 -15.82
C PHE A 90 5.35 11.30 -16.23
N VAL A 91 4.60 10.30 -15.78
CA VAL A 91 4.84 8.88 -16.04
C VAL A 91 3.93 8.35 -17.12
N THR A 92 2.70 8.84 -17.23
CA THR A 92 1.69 8.38 -18.21
C THR A 92 1.09 9.53 -19.01
N GLY A 93 1.82 10.64 -19.14
CA GLY A 93 1.33 11.89 -19.73
C GLY A 93 1.01 11.88 -21.22
N TRP A 94 1.17 10.75 -21.91
CA TRP A 94 0.65 10.51 -23.27
C TRP A 94 -0.83 10.11 -23.28
N TRP A 95 -1.38 9.72 -22.12
CA TRP A 95 -2.81 9.47 -21.95
C TRP A 95 -3.42 10.72 -21.31
N GLY A 96 -4.40 11.33 -21.97
CA GLY A 96 -5.00 12.59 -21.56
C GLY A 96 -5.56 12.56 -20.14
N LEU A 97 -5.29 13.62 -19.39
CA LEU A 97 -5.87 13.88 -18.08
C LEU A 97 -6.88 15.02 -18.22
N ALA A 98 -8.09 14.88 -17.69
CA ALA A 98 -9.13 15.93 -17.77
C ALA A 98 -9.26 16.69 -16.43
N PRO A 99 -8.34 17.61 -16.08
CA PRO A 99 -8.26 18.18 -14.73
C PRO A 99 -9.47 19.02 -14.33
N LEU A 100 -10.24 19.51 -15.30
CA LEU A 100 -11.39 20.40 -15.10
C LEU A 100 -12.75 19.72 -15.35
N TRP A 101 -12.80 18.41 -15.54
CA TRP A 101 -14.07 17.69 -15.63
C TRP A 101 -14.86 17.83 -14.31
N PRO A 102 -16.19 18.06 -14.32
CA PRO A 102 -17.11 18.05 -15.46
C PRO A 102 -17.31 19.41 -16.15
N LEU A 103 -16.63 20.48 -15.73
CA LEU A 103 -16.80 21.81 -16.31
C LEU A 103 -16.22 21.93 -17.72
N SER A 104 -15.15 21.17 -18.00
CA SER A 104 -14.50 21.13 -19.30
C SER A 104 -14.06 19.72 -19.65
N ARG A 105 -14.07 19.42 -20.96
CA ARG A 105 -13.52 18.19 -21.55
C ARG A 105 -12.10 18.38 -22.08
N TRP A 106 -11.47 19.53 -21.80
CA TRP A 106 -10.08 19.76 -22.17
C TRP A 106 -9.16 18.76 -21.47
N GLU A 107 -8.36 18.06 -22.26
CA GLU A 107 -7.37 17.11 -21.79
C GLU A 107 -5.99 17.73 -21.84
N PHE A 108 -5.23 17.52 -20.77
CA PHE A 108 -3.83 17.86 -20.69
C PHE A 108 -2.98 16.65 -21.07
N LEU A 109 -2.11 16.81 -22.06
CA LEU A 109 -1.13 15.82 -22.49
C LEU A 109 0.27 16.36 -22.26
N MET A 110 1.04 15.72 -21.38
CA MET A 110 2.46 16.06 -21.21
C MET A 110 3.29 15.62 -22.41
N SER A 111 2.79 14.68 -23.22
CA SER A 111 3.46 14.25 -24.46
C SER A 111 3.66 15.37 -25.48
N ASP A 112 2.92 16.47 -25.37
CA ASP A 112 3.11 17.66 -26.21
C ASP A 112 4.40 18.42 -25.86
N TYR A 113 4.95 18.19 -24.67
CA TYR A 113 6.14 18.88 -24.15
C TYR A 113 7.33 17.95 -23.94
N ILE A 114 7.08 16.70 -23.52
CA ILE A 114 8.09 15.69 -23.25
C ILE A 114 7.81 14.48 -24.14
N PRO A 115 8.79 13.95 -24.90
CA PRO A 115 8.55 12.77 -25.72
C PRO A 115 8.06 11.56 -24.90
N GLU A 116 7.13 10.79 -25.46
CA GLU A 116 6.52 9.64 -24.80
C GLU A 116 7.56 8.61 -24.34
N ASP A 117 8.54 8.30 -25.18
CA ASP A 117 9.64 7.40 -24.84
C ASP A 117 10.46 7.90 -23.66
N VAL A 118 10.60 9.23 -23.51
CA VAL A 118 11.34 9.80 -22.38
C VAL A 118 10.59 9.58 -21.08
N MET A 119 9.28 9.78 -21.09
CA MET A 119 8.42 9.50 -19.93
C MET A 119 8.43 8.01 -19.58
N LYS A 120 8.17 7.14 -20.56
CA LYS A 120 8.07 5.68 -20.40
C LYS A 120 9.36 5.04 -19.88
N TYR A 121 10.50 5.44 -20.42
CA TYR A 121 11.75 4.74 -20.12
C TYR A 121 12.59 5.49 -19.10
N TYR A 122 12.82 6.79 -19.24
CA TYR A 122 13.73 7.49 -18.33
C TYR A 122 13.03 7.96 -17.07
N ILE A 123 11.91 8.66 -17.19
CA ILE A 123 11.20 9.22 -16.02
C ILE A 123 10.61 8.11 -15.16
N GLN A 124 9.90 7.15 -15.77
CA GLN A 124 9.30 6.04 -15.04
C GLN A 124 10.34 5.19 -14.30
N ILE A 125 11.44 4.80 -14.96
CA ILE A 125 12.51 4.02 -14.31
C ILE A 125 13.20 4.84 -13.23
N GLY A 126 13.50 6.11 -13.50
CA GLY A 126 14.11 7.01 -12.51
C GLY A 126 13.25 7.17 -11.26
N LEU A 127 11.95 7.40 -11.42
CA LEU A 127 11.00 7.49 -10.30
C LEU A 127 10.83 6.16 -9.58
N PHE A 128 10.79 5.05 -10.31
CA PHE A 128 10.74 3.72 -9.70
C PHE A 128 11.94 3.51 -8.77
N ILE A 129 13.17 3.79 -9.23
CA ILE A 129 14.38 3.68 -8.41
C ILE A 129 14.32 4.66 -7.23
N ALA A 130 13.95 5.91 -7.47
CA ALA A 130 13.88 6.96 -6.45
C ALA A 130 12.86 6.64 -5.35
N LEU A 131 11.77 5.92 -5.66
CA LEU A 131 10.79 5.45 -4.68
C LEU A 131 11.20 4.12 -4.02
N LEU A 132 11.91 3.26 -4.74
CA LEU A 132 12.32 1.94 -4.26
C LEU A 132 13.42 2.02 -3.19
N ILE A 133 14.42 2.88 -3.37
CA ILE A 133 15.52 3.08 -2.42
C ILE A 133 15.03 3.44 -1.00
N PRO A 134 14.24 4.52 -0.81
CA PRO A 134 13.74 4.87 0.52
C PRO A 134 12.77 3.80 1.03
N THR A 135 12.05 3.09 0.15
CA THR A 135 11.20 1.97 0.56
C THR A 135 12.00 0.86 1.22
N PHE A 136 13.11 0.44 0.60
CA PHE A 136 13.99 -0.54 1.23
C PHE A 136 14.61 -0.03 2.53
N TYR A 137 14.99 1.25 2.58
CA TYR A 137 15.50 1.87 3.80
C TYR A 137 14.48 1.79 4.95
N PHE A 138 13.22 2.17 4.73
CA PHE A 138 12.17 2.12 5.74
C PHE A 138 11.79 0.68 6.12
N ILE A 139 11.74 -0.24 5.17
CA ILE A 139 11.55 -1.67 5.46
C ILE A 139 12.63 -2.19 6.40
N ARG A 140 13.90 -1.83 6.15
CA ARG A 140 15.05 -2.30 6.96
C ARG A 140 15.11 -1.65 8.34
N THR A 141 14.82 -0.35 8.44
CA THR A 141 14.98 0.43 9.68
C THR A 141 13.75 0.44 10.56
N ARG A 142 12.55 0.48 9.97
CA ARG A 142 11.27 0.57 10.70
C ARG A 142 10.50 -0.75 10.70
N GLY A 143 10.88 -1.73 9.88
CA GLY A 143 10.21 -3.03 9.82
C GLY A 143 8.76 -2.94 9.33
N ARG A 144 8.47 -2.00 8.43
CA ARG A 144 7.14 -1.74 7.85
C ARG A 144 7.25 -1.71 6.34
N SER A 145 6.26 -2.25 5.63
CA SER A 145 6.20 -2.17 4.16
C SER A 145 4.90 -1.51 3.69
N PRO A 146 4.79 -1.20 2.38
CA PRO A 146 3.53 -0.72 1.79
C PRO A 146 2.31 -1.61 2.06
N LEU A 147 2.53 -2.90 2.37
CA LEU A 147 1.47 -3.84 2.74
C LEU A 147 0.80 -3.51 4.09
N GLU A 148 1.33 -2.57 4.88
CA GLU A 148 0.68 -2.04 6.10
C GLU A 148 -0.76 -1.55 5.81
N VAL A 149 -1.05 -1.17 4.56
CA VAL A 149 -2.39 -0.79 4.09
C VAL A 149 -3.45 -1.84 4.38
N PHE A 150 -3.11 -3.13 4.27
CA PHE A 150 -4.03 -4.25 4.50
C PHE A 150 -4.08 -4.73 5.96
N GLY A 151 -3.10 -4.35 6.77
CA GLY A 151 -2.95 -4.95 8.10
C GLY A 151 -1.52 -4.90 8.60
N ARG A 152 -1.24 -4.43 9.83
CA ARG A 152 0.07 -4.72 10.47
C ARG A 152 0.34 -6.22 10.60
N ARG A 153 -0.71 -7.05 10.72
CA ARG A 153 -0.56 -8.51 10.77
C ARG A 153 -0.15 -9.07 9.41
N VAL A 154 -0.81 -8.62 8.34
CA VAL A 154 -0.50 -8.99 6.95
C VAL A 154 0.92 -8.56 6.61
N ASP A 155 1.25 -7.30 6.87
CA ASP A 155 2.58 -6.73 6.63
C ASP A 155 3.69 -7.53 7.33
N ARG A 156 3.56 -7.76 8.64
CA ARG A 156 4.54 -8.55 9.40
C ARG A 156 4.63 -9.99 8.95
N PHE A 157 3.52 -10.59 8.54
CA PHE A 157 3.52 -11.96 8.00
C PHE A 157 4.39 -12.05 6.74
N PHE A 158 4.16 -11.16 5.77
CA PHE A 158 4.94 -11.14 4.53
C PHE A 158 6.41 -10.76 4.76
N LEU A 159 6.67 -9.73 5.57
CA LEU A 159 8.04 -9.34 5.90
C LEU A 159 8.81 -10.47 6.58
N ARG A 160 8.17 -11.22 7.50
CA ARG A 160 8.77 -12.38 8.14
C ARG A 160 9.00 -13.52 7.16
N PHE A 161 8.00 -13.83 6.33
CA PHE A 161 8.10 -14.87 5.32
C PHE A 161 9.25 -14.63 4.35
N ILE A 162 9.47 -13.38 3.97
CA ILE A 162 10.56 -12.96 3.10
C ILE A 162 11.88 -12.94 3.88
N ALA A 163 11.98 -12.24 5.01
CA ALA A 163 13.27 -11.97 5.65
C ALA A 163 13.83 -13.09 6.53
N LEU A 164 12.98 -13.88 7.21
CA LEU A 164 13.43 -14.92 8.16
C LEU A 164 14.29 -16.02 7.51
N PRO A 165 13.99 -16.53 6.30
CA PRO A 165 14.75 -17.64 5.70
C PRO A 165 16.23 -17.36 5.50
N TRP A 166 16.61 -16.08 5.45
CA TRP A 166 18.00 -15.63 5.28
C TRP A 166 18.68 -15.23 6.59
N ARG A 167 17.96 -15.24 7.72
CA ARG A 167 18.47 -14.76 9.01
C ARG A 167 18.38 -15.81 10.11
N GLU A 168 17.38 -16.68 10.05
CA GLU A 168 16.98 -17.51 11.17
C GLU A 168 16.73 -18.96 10.71
N TYR A 169 17.03 -19.89 11.62
CA TYR A 169 16.76 -21.31 11.45
C TYR A 169 15.63 -21.76 12.38
N CYS A 170 14.99 -22.86 12.01
CA CYS A 170 13.89 -23.44 12.76
C CYS A 170 14.42 -24.08 14.04
N THR A 171 13.82 -23.74 15.17
CA THR A 171 14.23 -24.26 16.49
C THR A 171 14.04 -25.76 16.66
N VAL A 172 13.21 -26.40 15.81
CA VAL A 172 12.90 -27.84 15.91
C VAL A 172 13.82 -28.68 15.03
N CYS A 173 14.07 -28.26 13.78
CA CYS A 173 14.77 -29.09 12.80
C CYS A 173 16.00 -28.44 12.17
N GLY A 174 16.39 -27.22 12.57
CA GLY A 174 17.54 -26.50 12.02
C GLY A 174 17.42 -26.04 10.56
N GLY A 175 16.31 -26.33 9.87
CA GLY A 175 16.04 -25.85 8.51
C GLY A 175 15.71 -24.35 8.47
N ARG A 176 15.64 -23.73 7.28
CA ARG A 176 15.30 -22.30 7.16
C ARG A 176 13.94 -21.98 7.80
N ALA A 177 13.89 -20.93 8.63
CA ALA A 177 12.65 -20.48 9.25
C ALA A 177 11.92 -19.48 8.35
N PHE A 178 10.60 -19.58 8.29
CA PHE A 178 9.75 -18.66 7.52
C PHE A 178 8.73 -17.94 8.44
N TYR A 179 8.57 -18.43 9.67
CA TYR A 179 7.52 -18.01 10.57
C TYR A 179 8.05 -17.85 12.00
N ARG A 180 7.33 -17.09 12.83
CA ARG A 180 7.51 -17.06 14.28
C ARG A 180 6.18 -17.38 14.95
N CYS A 181 6.23 -18.20 16.00
CA CYS A 181 5.07 -18.50 16.83
C CYS A 181 4.60 -17.24 17.55
N ASP A 182 3.30 -16.96 17.53
CA ASP A 182 2.71 -15.80 18.18
C ASP A 182 2.56 -15.99 19.71
N GLU A 183 2.63 -17.23 20.20
CA GLU A 183 2.50 -17.56 21.63
C GLU A 183 3.86 -17.59 22.32
N CYS A 184 4.84 -18.30 21.74
CA CYS A 184 6.14 -18.52 22.38
C CYS A 184 7.33 -17.81 21.67
N GLY A 185 7.09 -17.15 20.53
CA GLY A 185 8.13 -16.44 19.79
C GLY A 185 9.12 -17.32 19.01
N ALA A 186 9.03 -18.65 19.10
CA ALA A 186 9.96 -19.57 18.43
C ALA A 186 9.92 -19.47 16.90
N THR A 187 11.07 -19.59 16.24
CA THR A 187 11.21 -19.58 14.77
C THR A 187 10.90 -20.96 14.18
N LEU A 188 10.02 -20.99 13.17
CA LEU A 188 9.45 -22.22 12.61
C LEU A 188 9.64 -22.28 11.09
N CYS A 189 9.94 -23.47 10.58
CA CYS A 189 9.88 -23.78 9.16
C CYS A 189 8.43 -24.10 8.73
N GLY A 190 8.20 -24.31 7.42
CA GLY A 190 6.87 -24.63 6.91
C GLY A 190 6.26 -25.95 7.43
N ARG A 191 7.08 -26.87 7.96
CA ARG A 191 6.61 -28.18 8.47
C ARG A 191 6.18 -28.15 9.95
N HIS A 192 6.82 -27.32 10.77
CA HIS A 192 6.58 -27.25 12.22
C HIS A 192 5.64 -26.11 12.65
N ARG A 193 5.03 -25.42 11.67
CA ARG A 193 3.99 -24.41 11.92
C ARG A 193 2.61 -25.04 11.98
N SER A 194 1.73 -24.47 12.81
CA SER A 194 0.29 -24.67 12.77
C SER A 194 -0.40 -23.30 12.67
N PHE A 195 -1.56 -23.24 12.01
CA PHE A 195 -2.39 -22.04 11.98
C PHE A 195 -3.59 -22.22 12.92
N ILE A 196 -3.76 -21.30 13.87
CA ILE A 196 -4.91 -21.30 14.82
C ILE A 196 -5.98 -20.28 14.38
N GLY A 197 -5.78 -19.59 13.26
CA GLY A 197 -6.72 -18.59 12.75
C GLY A 197 -6.10 -17.78 11.61
N PHE A 198 -6.74 -16.68 11.25
CA PHE A 198 -6.28 -15.82 10.14
C PHE A 198 -4.89 -15.24 10.43
N LEU A 199 -3.88 -15.82 9.77
CA LEU A 199 -2.46 -15.47 9.88
C LEU A 199 -1.88 -15.59 11.31
N LYS A 200 -2.53 -16.33 12.21
CA LYS A 200 -2.02 -16.60 13.57
C LYS A 200 -1.29 -17.94 13.58
N ILE A 201 -0.02 -17.93 14.01
CA ILE A 201 0.88 -19.08 13.89
C ILE A 201 1.23 -19.62 15.28
N SER A 202 1.14 -20.93 15.45
CA SER A 202 1.59 -21.63 16.65
C SER A 202 2.51 -22.81 16.33
N CYS A 203 3.18 -23.32 17.35
CA CYS A 203 4.06 -24.47 17.26
C CYS A 203 3.25 -25.77 17.23
N LYS A 204 3.45 -26.57 16.18
CA LYS A 204 2.81 -27.89 16.09
C LYS A 204 3.25 -28.80 17.25
N ASP A 205 4.53 -28.73 17.63
CA ASP A 205 5.12 -29.71 18.55
C ASP A 205 5.11 -29.28 20.04
N ARG A 206 4.88 -27.99 20.34
CA ARG A 206 4.79 -27.49 21.74
C ARG A 206 3.36 -27.22 22.22
N HIS A 207 2.41 -26.99 21.31
CA HIS A 207 1.03 -26.65 21.64
C HIS A 207 -0.03 -27.45 20.84
N GLY A 208 0.37 -28.27 19.86
CA GLY A 208 -0.54 -29.02 19.00
C GLY A 208 -1.37 -30.09 19.71
N GLU A 209 -0.96 -30.57 20.88
CA GLU A 209 -1.76 -31.51 21.67
C GLU A 209 -3.02 -30.89 22.31
N LYS A 210 -3.08 -29.55 22.46
CA LYS A 210 -4.26 -28.91 23.07
C LYS A 210 -5.41 -28.64 22.10
N SER A 211 -5.14 -28.60 20.79
CA SER A 211 -6.16 -28.26 19.78
C SER A 211 -7.02 -29.45 19.33
N GLN A 212 -6.59 -30.70 19.59
CA GLN A 212 -7.37 -31.89 19.21
C GLN A 212 -8.38 -32.33 20.29
N ARG A 213 -8.36 -31.73 21.48
CA ARG A 213 -9.26 -32.10 22.60
C ARG A 213 -10.45 -31.17 22.82
N SER A 214 -10.63 -30.12 22.03
CA SER A 214 -11.75 -29.17 22.19
C SER A 214 -12.82 -29.30 21.10
N GLY A 215 -12.78 -30.36 20.30
CA GLY A 215 -13.79 -30.70 19.28
C GLY A 215 -14.68 -31.88 19.64
N GLU A 216 -14.51 -32.46 20.84
CA GLU A 216 -15.33 -33.54 21.38
C GLU A 216 -15.85 -33.11 22.77
N SER A 217 -16.89 -32.28 22.77
CA SER A 217 -17.88 -32.17 23.87
C SER A 217 -19.05 -31.33 23.41
#